data_AF-A0AAN7ETF4-F1
#
_entry.id   AF-A0AAN7ETF4-F1
#
_cell.length_a   1.000
_cell.length_b   1.000
_cell.length_c   1.000
_cell.angle_alpha   90.00
_cell.angle_beta   90.00
_cell.angle_gamma   90.00
#
_symmetry.space_group_name_H-M   'P 1'
#
loop_
_entity.id
_entity.type
_entity.pdbx_description
1 polymer ?
#
loop_
_entity_poly.entity_id
_entity_poly.type
_entity_poly.pdbx_seq_one_letter_code
_entity_poly.pdbx_strand_id
1 'polypeptide(L)'
;MDQMDLDHDLDEPLTVEMDSDRSRRLFPRFFTNHSSRSLSPVLMDSLPNGTPTSTTTTSSTATSAATAAAIPTAAASPSPPPSKLAHLTESLKLEHQFLRVPFEHYKKTIRANHRVVEKEVSAVISGVSDAVDSDGSKDDAVNRLTSLVSRLQGLKRKLEEGSRVENLQAQRCRTRLDHLESADAENLADWNNTRLKRILVDYMLRMSYYETAVKLAESSNIMDLVDIDVFQEAKKVIDALENKEVAPALAWCGDNRSRLKKSKSKFEFQLRLQEFIELVRAGNELRAITYARKYLAPWGPTDMQKLQKYTATLAFKSTTDCARYKVLFEPKQWDILVDQFKQEFCKLYGMTLEPLLTIYLQAGLSALKTPYCYEDDCTKEDPLSQDSFRKLALPLPYSKQHHSKLVCYITKELMDTENPPQVLPNGYVYSTKALEEMSRKNNGKITCPRTGLICNYTDLVKAYIS
;
A
#
# COMPACT_ATOMS: atom_id res chain seq x y z
N MET A 1 -54.97 41.50 11.55
CA MET A 1 -54.34 41.49 12.87
C MET A 1 -53.59 40.18 13.03
N ASP A 2 -52.30 40.05 12.77
CA ASP A 2 -51.23 40.89 12.20
C ASP A 2 -50.10 39.89 11.85
N GLN A 3 -49.55 39.97 10.63
CA GLN A 3 -48.18 40.42 10.32
C GLN A 3 -47.09 39.42 10.79
N MET A 4 -46.60 38.58 9.86
CA MET A 4 -45.23 38.60 9.27
C MET A 4 -44.10 38.46 10.29
N ASP A 5 -43.25 37.44 10.10
CA ASP A 5 -41.83 37.67 9.86
C ASP A 5 -41.26 36.55 8.99
N LEU A 6 -40.68 36.98 7.86
CA LEU A 6 -39.85 36.25 6.94
C LEU A 6 -38.43 36.28 7.49
N ASP A 7 -37.72 35.15 7.48
CA ASP A 7 -36.27 35.19 7.38
C ASP A 7 -35.76 34.18 6.36
N HIS A 8 -34.71 34.63 5.69
CA HIS A 8 -34.31 34.33 4.34
C HIS A 8 -32.99 33.55 4.43
N ASP A 9 -33.04 32.22 4.35
CA ASP A 9 -31.81 31.42 4.25
C ASP A 9 -31.28 31.50 2.82
N LEU A 10 -30.30 32.40 2.68
CA LEU A 10 -29.51 32.68 1.50
C LEU A 10 -28.67 31.47 1.10
N ASP A 11 -28.68 31.20 -0.21
CA ASP A 11 -27.74 30.36 -0.94
C ASP A 11 -26.28 30.66 -0.55
N GLU A 12 -25.60 29.71 0.09
CA GLU A 12 -24.14 29.64 0.06
C GLU A 12 -23.72 28.75 -1.13
N PRO A 13 -23.07 29.30 -2.16
CA PRO A 13 -22.53 28.47 -3.23
C PRO A 13 -21.29 27.74 -2.72
N LEU A 14 -21.41 26.41 -2.60
CA LEU A 14 -20.28 25.47 -2.55
C LEU A 14 -19.43 25.65 -3.82
N THR A 15 -18.52 26.62 -3.77
CA THR A 15 -17.43 26.77 -4.72
C THR A 15 -16.43 25.66 -4.46
N VAL A 16 -16.68 24.49 -5.07
CA VAL A 16 -15.65 23.48 -5.25
C VAL A 16 -14.74 24.01 -6.34
N GLU A 17 -13.67 24.72 -5.97
CA GLU A 17 -12.52 24.89 -6.86
C GLU A 17 -12.00 23.49 -7.22
N MET A 18 -12.37 23.03 -8.41
CA MET A 18 -11.80 21.84 -9.02
C MET A 18 -10.43 22.21 -9.57
N ASP A 19 -9.42 21.97 -8.73
CA ASP A 19 -8.03 21.99 -9.13
C ASP A 19 -7.82 20.98 -10.29
N SER A 20 -7.40 21.48 -11.45
CA SER A 20 -7.26 20.71 -12.70
C SER A 20 -6.23 19.56 -12.57
N ASP A 21 -5.48 19.54 -11.48
CA ASP A 21 -4.46 18.55 -11.15
C ASP A 21 -5.04 17.31 -10.43
N ARG A 22 -6.35 17.31 -10.11
CA ARG A 22 -7.03 16.19 -9.43
C ARG A 22 -7.18 14.95 -10.31
N SER A 23 -7.36 15.13 -11.62
CA SER A 23 -7.51 14.02 -12.57
C SER A 23 -6.22 13.23 -12.77
N ARG A 24 -5.05 13.83 -12.54
CA ARG A 24 -3.77 13.17 -12.77
C ARG A 24 -3.40 12.15 -11.71
N ARG A 25 -4.02 12.15 -10.51
CA ARG A 25 -3.56 11.36 -9.36
C ARG A 25 -4.05 9.93 -9.44
N LEU A 26 -3.22 8.92 -9.13
CA LEU A 26 -3.73 7.54 -9.02
C LEU A 26 -4.80 7.49 -7.92
N PHE A 27 -4.55 8.03 -6.74
CA PHE A 27 -5.58 7.99 -5.68
C PHE A 27 -6.08 9.41 -5.38
N PRO A 28 -7.40 9.66 -5.41
CA PRO A 28 -7.92 10.94 -4.94
C PRO A 28 -7.60 11.11 -3.45
N ARG A 29 -7.40 12.37 -3.00
CA ARG A 29 -7.35 12.69 -1.57
C ARG A 29 -8.72 12.36 -0.98
N PHE A 30 -8.83 11.26 -0.25
CA PHE A 30 -10.00 10.96 0.57
C PHE A 30 -9.91 11.77 1.88
N PHE A 31 -10.25 13.06 1.78
CA PHE A 31 -10.68 13.84 2.95
C PHE A 31 -12.13 14.24 2.71
N THR A 32 -13.04 13.27 2.82
CA THR A 32 -14.47 13.54 2.89
C THR A 32 -15.06 12.67 4.00
N ASN A 33 -15.76 13.32 4.92
CA ASN A 33 -16.48 12.73 6.04
C ASN A 33 -17.27 11.49 5.60
N HIS A 34 -16.80 10.30 5.99
CA HIS A 34 -17.66 9.12 6.06
C HIS A 34 -18.01 8.89 7.52
N SER A 35 -19.28 9.15 7.84
CA SER A 35 -19.93 8.72 9.06
C SER A 35 -19.62 7.26 9.36
N SER A 36 -19.13 7.04 10.57
CA SER A 36 -19.09 5.82 11.36
C SER A 36 -19.84 4.62 10.74
N ARG A 37 -19.08 3.75 10.07
CA ARG A 37 -19.41 2.32 9.98
C ARG A 37 -18.23 1.51 10.50
N SER A 38 -18.52 0.76 11.56
CA SER A 38 -17.69 -0.27 12.18
C SER A 38 -16.90 -1.09 11.15
N LEU A 39 -15.57 -0.97 11.18
CA LEU A 39 -14.66 -1.89 10.51
C LEU A 39 -14.54 -3.15 11.37
N SER A 40 -15.16 -4.23 10.92
CA SER A 40 -14.93 -5.57 11.47
C SER A 40 -13.49 -6.02 11.15
N PRO A 41 -12.81 -6.75 12.05
CA PRO A 41 -11.44 -7.18 11.81
C PRO A 41 -11.38 -8.17 10.64
N VAL A 42 -10.47 -7.91 9.70
CA VAL A 42 -10.12 -8.84 8.62
C VAL A 42 -9.41 -10.02 9.26
N LEU A 43 -10.12 -11.14 9.40
CA LEU A 43 -9.53 -12.45 9.68
C LEU A 43 -8.63 -12.83 8.50
N MET A 44 -7.33 -12.90 8.74
CA MET A 44 -6.40 -13.59 7.83
C MET A 44 -6.69 -15.09 7.90
N ASP A 45 -7.15 -15.67 6.80
CA ASP A 45 -7.24 -17.12 6.65
C ASP A 45 -5.83 -17.73 6.71
N SER A 46 -5.60 -18.54 7.75
CA SER A 46 -4.43 -19.40 7.90
C SER A 46 -4.45 -20.49 6.83
N LEU A 47 -3.40 -20.56 6.00
CA LEU A 47 -3.19 -21.68 5.08
C LEU A 47 -2.79 -22.94 5.87
N PRO A 48 -3.27 -24.15 5.51
CA PRO A 48 -3.03 -25.37 6.25
C PRO A 48 -1.61 -25.91 5.98
N ASN A 49 -0.85 -26.12 7.05
CA ASN A 49 0.46 -26.76 7.00
C ASN A 49 0.27 -28.29 6.97
N GLY A 50 1.02 -28.96 6.10
CA GLY A 50 0.96 -30.40 5.87
C GLY A 50 1.31 -31.23 7.10
N THR A 51 0.58 -32.33 7.24
CA THR A 51 0.84 -33.44 8.17
C THR A 51 2.16 -34.16 7.85
N PRO A 52 2.89 -34.58 8.89
CA PRO A 52 3.57 -35.85 8.84
C PRO A 52 2.96 -36.82 9.86
N THR A 53 2.56 -37.97 9.35
CA THR A 53 2.31 -39.21 10.06
C THR A 53 3.56 -39.67 10.82
N SER A 54 3.44 -40.02 12.10
CA SER A 54 3.79 -41.35 12.63
C SER A 54 3.80 -41.43 14.17
N THR A 55 2.98 -42.36 14.68
CA THR A 55 3.22 -43.28 15.80
C THR A 55 3.52 -42.77 17.22
N THR A 56 2.48 -42.94 18.02
CA THR A 56 2.41 -43.27 19.46
C THR A 56 3.48 -44.26 19.92
N THR A 57 4.16 -43.97 21.04
CA THR A 57 4.50 -45.00 22.05
C THR A 57 4.66 -44.37 23.43
N THR A 58 4.02 -45.00 24.40
CA THR A 58 3.88 -44.67 25.83
C THR A 58 4.91 -45.41 26.67
N SER A 59 5.50 -44.76 27.68
CA SER A 59 5.94 -45.30 29.00
C SER A 59 6.63 -44.19 29.80
N SER A 60 6.06 -43.64 30.88
CA SER A 60 6.00 -44.11 32.27
C SER A 60 7.33 -44.12 33.05
N THR A 61 7.34 -43.29 34.11
CA THR A 61 7.89 -43.47 35.48
C THR A 61 9.39 -43.26 35.82
N ALA A 62 9.56 -42.30 36.75
CA ALA A 62 10.22 -42.42 38.07
C ALA A 62 11.69 -41.96 38.29
N THR A 63 11.80 -40.87 39.06
CA THR A 63 12.73 -40.59 40.19
C THR A 63 14.21 -40.97 40.13
N SER A 64 15.09 -39.98 40.33
CA SER A 64 15.96 -39.88 41.53
C SER A 64 16.80 -38.59 41.51
N ALA A 65 16.98 -38.01 42.69
CA ALA A 65 17.80 -36.85 42.96
C ALA A 65 19.24 -37.26 43.26
N ALA A 66 20.24 -36.50 42.77
CA ALA A 66 21.57 -36.45 43.37
C ALA A 66 22.40 -35.24 42.89
N THR A 67 22.81 -34.42 43.87
CA THR A 67 24.12 -33.75 44.06
C THR A 67 24.66 -32.73 43.05
N ALA A 68 25.01 -31.58 43.63
CA ALA A 68 25.66 -30.42 43.05
C ALA A 68 27.14 -30.65 42.66
N ALA A 69 27.57 -29.98 41.58
CA ALA A 69 28.92 -29.48 41.40
C ALA A 69 28.91 -28.31 40.42
N ALA A 70 29.40 -27.15 40.87
CA ALA A 70 29.48 -25.90 40.11
C ALA A 70 30.64 -25.92 39.12
N ILE A 71 30.42 -25.37 37.91
CA ILE A 71 31.44 -25.03 36.92
C ILE A 71 31.15 -23.58 36.48
N PRO A 72 32.16 -22.68 36.39
CA PRO A 72 31.94 -21.25 36.22
C PRO A 72 31.53 -20.94 34.78
N THR A 73 30.41 -20.24 34.62
CA THR A 73 29.95 -19.70 33.35
C THR A 73 30.79 -18.48 32.96
N ALA A 74 31.41 -18.57 31.77
CA ALA A 74 32.04 -17.47 31.09
C ALA A 74 31.03 -16.34 30.85
N ALA A 75 31.48 -15.10 31.05
CA ALA A 75 30.68 -13.89 30.94
C ALA A 75 30.05 -13.76 29.55
N ALA A 76 28.71 -13.85 29.50
CA ALA A 76 27.94 -13.50 28.32
C ALA A 76 27.83 -11.97 28.23
N SER A 77 28.25 -11.42 27.10
CA SER A 77 27.93 -10.06 26.67
C SER A 77 26.41 -9.81 26.68
N PRO A 78 25.94 -8.60 27.03
CA PRO A 78 24.52 -8.35 27.22
C PRO A 78 23.76 -8.49 25.89
N SER A 79 22.82 -9.43 25.84
CA SER A 79 21.86 -9.54 24.76
C SER A 79 20.93 -8.31 24.75
N PRO A 80 20.54 -7.78 23.58
CA PRO A 80 19.60 -6.67 23.52
C PRO A 80 18.23 -7.13 24.08
N PRO A 81 17.47 -6.22 24.73
CA PRO A 81 16.25 -6.60 25.44
C PRO A 81 15.17 -7.14 24.48
N PRO A 82 14.39 -8.16 24.90
CA PRO A 82 13.42 -8.88 24.07
C PRO A 82 12.29 -8.01 23.48
N SER A 83 12.09 -6.78 24.00
CA SER A 83 11.07 -5.85 23.51
C SER A 83 11.39 -5.25 22.13
N LYS A 84 12.66 -4.98 21.81
CA LYS A 84 13.04 -4.37 20.52
C LYS A 84 12.81 -5.32 19.35
N LEU A 85 13.07 -6.62 19.54
CA LEU A 85 12.87 -7.66 18.53
C LEU A 85 11.37 -7.92 18.26
N ALA A 86 10.53 -7.86 19.31
CA ALA A 86 9.09 -7.96 19.18
C ALA A 86 8.50 -6.78 18.37
N HIS A 87 8.94 -5.55 18.66
CA HIS A 87 8.54 -4.36 17.90
C HIS A 87 8.99 -4.40 16.44
N LEU A 88 10.20 -4.91 16.17
CA LEU A 88 10.67 -5.14 14.79
C LEU A 88 9.77 -6.13 14.06
N THR A 89 9.40 -7.25 14.70
CA THR A 89 8.54 -8.28 14.11
C THR A 89 7.16 -7.75 13.73
N GLU A 90 6.57 -6.88 14.56
CA GLU A 90 5.30 -6.21 14.22
C GLU A 90 5.47 -5.17 13.11
N SER A 91 6.57 -4.42 13.13
CA SER A 91 6.89 -3.43 12.09
C SER A 91 7.05 -4.08 10.71
N LEU A 92 7.63 -5.28 10.65
CA LEU A 92 7.82 -6.07 9.44
C LEU A 92 6.50 -6.52 8.80
N LYS A 93 5.41 -6.66 9.58
CA LYS A 93 4.08 -6.97 9.02
C LYS A 93 3.58 -5.85 8.10
N LEU A 94 3.99 -4.62 8.35
CA LEU A 94 3.62 -3.45 7.56
C LEU A 94 4.46 -3.33 6.27
N GLU A 95 5.48 -4.19 6.09
CA GLU A 95 6.30 -4.29 4.88
C GLU A 95 5.67 -5.18 3.80
N HIS A 96 4.53 -5.83 4.11
CA HIS A 96 3.92 -6.86 3.27
C HIS A 96 3.80 -6.43 1.80
N GLN A 97 3.28 -5.24 1.51
CA GLN A 97 3.08 -4.83 0.12
C GLN A 97 4.39 -4.69 -0.66
N PHE A 98 5.47 -4.27 -0.01
CA PHE A 98 6.78 -4.08 -0.65
C PHE A 98 7.45 -5.41 -1.01
N LEU A 99 7.05 -6.51 -0.38
CA LEU A 99 7.42 -7.86 -0.81
C LEU A 99 6.42 -8.45 -1.79
N ARG A 100 5.13 -8.16 -1.59
CA ARG A 100 4.03 -8.77 -2.34
C ARG A 100 3.99 -8.31 -3.79
N VAL A 101 4.17 -7.01 -4.02
CA VAL A 101 4.14 -6.40 -5.37
C VAL A 101 5.20 -7.01 -6.28
N PRO A 102 6.51 -7.02 -5.92
CA PRO A 102 7.53 -7.59 -6.79
C PRO A 102 7.39 -9.10 -6.95
N PHE A 103 6.91 -9.82 -5.94
CA PHE A 103 6.63 -11.25 -6.05
C PHE A 103 5.50 -11.54 -7.04
N GLU A 104 4.40 -10.78 -7.01
CA GLU A 104 3.33 -10.93 -7.99
C GLU A 104 3.77 -10.51 -9.39
N HIS A 105 4.62 -9.49 -9.51
CA HIS A 105 5.23 -9.12 -10.79
C HIS A 105 6.16 -10.22 -11.33
N TYR A 106 7.01 -10.81 -10.49
CA TYR A 106 7.85 -11.95 -10.86
C TYR A 106 7.02 -13.15 -11.33
N LYS A 107 5.95 -13.49 -10.61
CA LYS A 107 5.01 -14.55 -11.02
C LYS A 107 4.31 -14.24 -12.34
N LYS A 108 4.00 -12.97 -12.62
CA LYS A 108 3.44 -12.55 -13.90
C LYS A 108 4.46 -12.81 -15.02
N THR A 109 5.71 -12.40 -14.83
CA THR A 109 6.81 -12.61 -15.79
C THR A 109 7.03 -14.10 -16.09
N ILE A 110 7.16 -14.94 -15.07
CA ILE A 110 7.35 -16.39 -15.26
C ILE A 110 6.19 -17.00 -16.08
N ARG A 111 4.95 -16.66 -15.75
CA ARG A 111 3.78 -17.18 -16.49
C ARG A 111 3.77 -16.68 -17.93
N ALA A 112 4.14 -15.44 -18.18
CA ALA A 112 4.18 -14.88 -19.53
C ALA A 112 5.25 -15.59 -20.37
N ASN A 113 6.45 -15.73 -19.84
CA ASN A 113 7.55 -16.44 -20.50
C ASN A 113 7.22 -17.91 -20.75
N HIS A 114 6.66 -18.60 -19.76
CA HIS A 114 6.22 -19.99 -19.90
C HIS A 114 5.20 -20.17 -21.04
N ARG A 115 4.17 -19.30 -21.12
CA ARG A 115 3.18 -19.35 -22.22
C ARG A 115 3.81 -19.12 -23.59
N VAL A 116 4.79 -18.22 -23.69
CA VAL A 116 5.51 -17.96 -24.94
C VAL A 116 6.29 -19.21 -25.35
N VAL A 117 7.00 -19.84 -24.41
CA VAL A 117 7.74 -21.08 -24.65
C VAL A 117 6.80 -22.21 -25.08
N GLU A 118 5.72 -22.47 -24.34
CA GLU A 118 4.74 -23.49 -24.69
C GLU A 118 4.19 -23.29 -26.11
N LYS A 119 3.77 -22.06 -26.45
CA LYS A 119 3.22 -21.75 -27.77
C LYS A 119 4.21 -22.00 -28.90
N GLU A 120 5.46 -21.53 -28.75
CA GLU A 120 6.48 -21.69 -29.79
C GLU A 120 6.93 -23.15 -29.92
N VAL A 121 7.13 -23.85 -28.80
CA VAL A 121 7.50 -25.28 -28.79
C VAL A 121 6.41 -26.12 -29.45
N SER A 122 5.13 -25.94 -29.08
CA SER A 122 4.02 -26.65 -29.72
C SER A 122 3.97 -26.40 -31.22
N ALA A 123 4.21 -25.17 -31.65
CA ALA A 123 4.14 -24.82 -33.05
C ALA A 123 5.40 -25.24 -33.85
N VAL A 124 6.54 -25.48 -33.20
CA VAL A 124 7.70 -26.17 -33.79
C VAL A 124 7.42 -27.67 -33.93
N ILE A 125 6.88 -28.32 -32.89
CA ILE A 125 6.53 -29.74 -32.92
C ILE A 125 5.51 -30.02 -34.05
N SER A 126 4.46 -29.20 -34.16
CA SER A 126 3.49 -29.30 -35.25
C SER A 126 4.17 -29.15 -36.61
N GLY A 127 5.03 -28.13 -36.77
CA GLY A 127 5.72 -27.91 -38.03
C GLY A 127 6.71 -29.03 -38.41
N VAL A 128 7.27 -29.74 -37.43
CA VAL A 128 8.08 -30.95 -37.66
C VAL A 128 7.20 -32.11 -38.12
N SER A 129 6.05 -32.34 -37.47
CA SER A 129 5.09 -33.38 -37.90
C SER A 129 4.62 -33.14 -39.34
N ASP A 130 4.23 -31.90 -39.65
CA ASP A 130 3.77 -31.51 -41.00
C ASP A 130 4.88 -31.66 -42.06
N ALA A 131 6.16 -31.57 -41.66
CA ALA A 131 7.29 -31.80 -42.54
C ALA A 131 7.57 -33.29 -42.79
N VAL A 132 7.23 -34.17 -41.85
CA VAL A 132 7.39 -35.63 -41.98
C VAL A 132 6.28 -36.24 -42.83
N ASP A 133 5.06 -35.72 -42.72
CA ASP A 133 3.88 -36.29 -43.40
C ASP A 133 3.70 -35.82 -44.87
N SER A 134 4.55 -34.92 -45.35
CA SER A 134 4.36 -34.27 -46.66
C SER A 134 5.30 -34.84 -47.73
N ASP A 135 4.74 -35.43 -48.78
CA ASP A 135 5.42 -35.74 -50.05
C ASP A 135 5.64 -34.44 -50.85
N GLY A 136 6.69 -33.69 -50.49
CA GLY A 136 7.09 -32.44 -51.14
C GLY A 136 8.37 -32.58 -51.97
N SER A 137 8.64 -31.59 -52.82
CA SER A 137 9.93 -31.50 -53.50
C SER A 137 11.08 -31.36 -52.48
N LYS A 138 12.30 -31.75 -52.85
CA LYS A 138 13.49 -31.55 -52.01
C LYS A 138 13.68 -30.08 -51.62
N ASP A 139 13.38 -29.17 -52.53
CA ASP A 139 13.45 -27.72 -52.27
C ASP A 139 12.40 -27.27 -51.24
N ASP A 140 11.20 -27.87 -51.25
CA ASP A 140 10.16 -27.57 -50.27
C ASP A 140 10.56 -28.06 -48.88
N ALA A 141 11.18 -29.24 -48.79
CA ALA A 141 11.70 -29.77 -47.53
C ALA A 141 12.80 -28.88 -46.94
N VAL A 142 13.73 -28.40 -47.78
CA VAL A 142 14.79 -27.46 -47.37
C VAL A 142 14.20 -26.13 -46.90
N ASN A 143 13.20 -25.58 -47.60
CA ASN A 143 12.53 -24.34 -47.19
C ASN A 143 11.80 -24.49 -45.85
N ARG A 144 11.13 -25.62 -45.61
CA ARG A 144 10.46 -25.93 -44.33
C ARG A 144 11.45 -26.06 -43.17
N LEU A 145 12.55 -26.81 -43.37
CA LEU A 145 13.60 -26.94 -42.36
C LEU A 145 14.25 -25.59 -42.04
N THR A 146 14.50 -24.76 -43.06
CA THR A 146 15.04 -23.41 -42.88
C THR A 146 14.08 -22.54 -42.07
N SER A 147 12.78 -22.63 -42.34
CA SER A 147 11.75 -21.95 -41.53
C SER A 147 11.76 -22.43 -40.08
N LEU A 148 11.79 -23.74 -39.82
CA LEU A 148 11.87 -24.30 -38.47
C LEU A 148 13.13 -23.86 -37.71
N VAL A 149 14.29 -23.85 -38.38
CA VAL A 149 15.55 -23.35 -37.82
C VAL A 149 15.42 -21.87 -37.46
N SER A 150 14.83 -21.05 -38.32
CA SER A 150 14.61 -19.62 -38.03
C SER A 150 13.70 -19.41 -36.81
N ARG A 151 12.67 -20.26 -36.66
CA ARG A 151 11.75 -20.23 -35.51
C ARG A 151 12.44 -20.66 -34.22
N LEU A 152 13.27 -21.71 -34.26
CA LEU A 152 14.08 -22.13 -33.11
C LEU A 152 15.09 -21.07 -32.69
N GLN A 153 15.72 -20.38 -33.64
CA GLN A 153 16.59 -19.23 -33.35
C GLN A 153 15.80 -18.08 -32.71
N GLY A 154 14.59 -17.81 -33.20
CA GLY A 154 13.67 -16.84 -32.60
C GLY A 154 13.27 -17.22 -31.17
N LEU A 155 12.95 -18.49 -30.92
CA LEU A 155 12.64 -19.02 -29.60
C LEU A 155 13.84 -18.89 -28.65
N LYS A 156 15.06 -19.23 -29.11
CA LYS A 156 16.28 -19.05 -28.33
C LYS A 156 16.44 -17.60 -27.84
N ARG A 157 16.31 -16.62 -28.75
CA ARG A 157 16.39 -15.19 -28.40
C ARG A 157 15.32 -14.78 -27.39
N LYS A 158 14.08 -15.26 -27.57
CA LYS A 158 12.97 -14.99 -26.62
C LYS A 158 13.24 -15.59 -25.24
N LEU A 159 13.83 -16.79 -25.19
CA LEU A 159 14.15 -17.48 -23.94
C LEU A 159 15.30 -16.78 -23.20
N GLU A 160 16.34 -16.33 -23.92
CA GLU A 160 17.45 -15.56 -23.35
C GLU A 160 16.94 -14.24 -22.73
N GLU A 161 16.11 -13.50 -23.46
CA GLU A 161 15.51 -12.26 -22.94
C GLU A 161 14.54 -12.53 -21.77
N GLY A 162 13.70 -13.56 -21.90
CA GLY A 162 12.80 -13.97 -20.82
C GLY A 162 13.55 -14.33 -19.54
N SER A 163 14.63 -15.11 -19.66
CA SER A 163 15.50 -15.49 -18.54
C SER A 163 16.18 -14.27 -17.91
N ARG A 164 16.65 -13.31 -18.72
CA ARG A 164 17.24 -12.06 -18.23
C ARG A 164 16.23 -11.27 -17.38
N VAL A 165 15.00 -11.11 -17.87
CA VAL A 165 13.94 -10.38 -17.15
C VAL A 165 13.53 -11.12 -15.87
N GLU A 166 13.38 -12.45 -15.91
CA GLU A 166 13.09 -13.25 -14.72
C GLU A 166 14.18 -13.13 -13.65
N ASN A 167 15.45 -13.23 -14.05
CA ASN A 167 16.58 -13.10 -13.14
C ASN A 167 16.63 -11.73 -12.47
N LEU A 168 16.32 -10.65 -13.22
CA LEU A 168 16.22 -9.30 -12.67
C LEU A 168 15.10 -9.20 -11.61
N GLN A 169 13.91 -9.76 -11.89
CA GLN A 169 12.81 -9.74 -10.92
C GLN A 169 13.10 -10.62 -9.69
N ALA A 170 13.78 -11.75 -9.87
CA ALA A 170 14.23 -12.60 -8.78
C ALA A 170 15.28 -11.89 -7.92
N GLN A 171 16.22 -11.16 -8.55
CA GLN A 171 17.21 -10.33 -7.85
C GLN A 171 16.53 -9.25 -7.01
N ARG A 172 15.57 -8.51 -7.57
CA ARG A 172 14.79 -7.50 -6.83
C ARG A 172 14.03 -8.09 -5.63
N CYS A 173 13.50 -9.31 -5.76
CA CYS A 173 12.91 -10.01 -4.63
C CYS A 173 13.96 -10.30 -3.54
N ARG A 174 15.14 -10.80 -3.92
CA ARG A 174 16.25 -11.10 -2.99
C ARG A 174 16.75 -9.86 -2.27
N THR A 175 17.08 -8.79 -3.01
CA THR A 175 17.57 -7.52 -2.42
C THR A 175 16.61 -6.95 -1.38
N ARG A 176 15.29 -7.12 -1.58
CA ARG A 176 14.29 -6.70 -0.59
C ARG A 176 14.26 -7.60 0.64
N LEU A 177 14.44 -8.92 0.49
CA LEU A 177 14.57 -9.83 1.63
C LEU A 177 15.84 -9.51 2.42
N ASP A 178 16.98 -9.34 1.74
CA ASP A 178 18.26 -8.98 2.36
C ASP A 178 18.13 -7.67 3.16
N HIS A 179 17.43 -6.67 2.62
CA HIS A 179 17.16 -5.41 3.32
C HIS A 179 16.24 -5.57 4.55
N LEU A 180 15.33 -6.53 4.55
CA LEU A 180 14.51 -6.81 5.74
C LEU A 180 15.32 -7.56 6.81
N GLU A 181 16.20 -8.47 6.39
CA GLU A 181 17.12 -9.20 7.28
C GLU A 181 18.18 -8.27 7.88
N SER A 182 18.56 -7.20 7.18
CA SER A 182 19.51 -6.20 7.67
C SER A 182 18.93 -5.27 8.76
N ALA A 183 17.69 -5.51 9.22
CA ALA A 183 17.07 -4.72 10.29
C ALA A 183 17.66 -5.12 11.64
N ASP A 184 18.67 -4.39 12.10
CA ASP A 184 19.30 -4.57 13.40
C ASP A 184 19.13 -3.33 14.31
N ALA A 185 19.53 -3.45 15.58
CA ALA A 185 19.38 -2.36 16.55
C ALA A 185 20.41 -1.23 16.37
N GLU A 186 21.52 -1.47 15.68
CA GLU A 186 22.64 -0.53 15.50
C GLU A 186 22.42 0.37 14.26
N ASN A 187 21.81 -0.19 13.21
CA ASN A 187 21.52 0.43 11.90
C ASN A 187 20.06 0.85 11.75
N LEU A 188 19.28 0.83 12.84
CA LEU A 188 17.84 1.07 12.81
C LEU A 188 17.46 2.44 12.22
N ALA A 189 18.30 3.46 12.41
CA ALA A 189 18.08 4.80 11.88
C ALA A 189 18.14 4.82 10.34
N ASP A 190 19.18 4.24 9.76
CA ASP A 190 19.38 4.15 8.31
C ASP A 190 18.35 3.23 7.65
N TRP A 191 18.02 2.13 8.32
CA TRP A 191 16.95 1.23 7.89
C TRP A 191 15.60 1.96 7.83
N ASN A 192 15.24 2.71 8.87
CA ASN A 192 14.01 3.51 8.90
C ASN A 192 14.02 4.63 7.86
N ASN A 193 15.18 5.25 7.60
CA ASN A 193 15.32 6.26 6.55
C ASN A 193 15.03 5.67 5.17
N THR A 194 15.60 4.49 4.88
CA THR A 194 15.36 3.74 3.64
C THR A 194 13.89 3.34 3.50
N ARG A 195 13.29 2.84 4.58
CA ARG A 195 11.85 2.52 4.64
C ARG A 195 10.98 3.73 4.33
N LEU A 196 11.25 4.87 4.94
CA LEU A 196 10.50 6.11 4.69
C LEU A 196 10.61 6.52 3.21
N LYS A 197 11.81 6.48 2.63
CA LYS A 197 12.01 6.80 1.21
C LYS A 197 11.21 5.87 0.30
N ARG A 198 11.16 4.56 0.59
CA ARG A 198 10.32 3.60 -0.15
C ARG A 198 8.83 3.95 -0.06
N ILE A 199 8.35 4.34 1.13
CA ILE A 199 6.97 4.80 1.35
C ILE A 199 6.68 6.09 0.56
N LEU A 200 7.63 7.03 0.52
CA LEU A 200 7.50 8.25 -0.26
C LEU A 200 7.46 7.98 -1.77
N VAL A 201 8.30 7.07 -2.26
CA VAL A 201 8.27 6.64 -3.67
C VAL A 201 6.94 5.99 -4.02
N ASP A 202 6.44 5.05 -3.20
CA ASP A 202 5.10 4.46 -3.37
C ASP A 202 4.01 5.54 -3.42
N TYR A 203 4.03 6.50 -2.48
CA TYR A 203 3.10 7.62 -2.48
C TYR A 203 3.20 8.46 -3.76
N MET A 204 4.41 8.84 -4.18
CA MET A 204 4.62 9.64 -5.39
C MET A 204 4.11 8.92 -6.64
N LEU A 205 4.39 7.63 -6.79
CA LEU A 205 3.86 6.82 -7.89
C LEU A 205 2.33 6.77 -7.87
N ARG A 206 1.73 6.64 -6.68
CA ARG A 206 0.27 6.70 -6.44
C ARG A 206 -0.36 8.07 -6.63
N MET A 207 0.42 9.13 -6.59
CA MET A 207 -0.06 10.49 -6.87
C MET A 207 0.35 10.95 -8.28
N SER A 208 0.90 10.04 -9.08
CA SER A 208 1.38 10.28 -10.45
C SER A 208 2.56 11.25 -10.56
N TYR A 209 3.30 11.44 -9.47
CA TYR A 209 4.57 12.17 -9.43
C TYR A 209 5.73 11.25 -9.84
N TYR A 210 5.63 10.63 -11.03
CA TYR A 210 6.55 9.59 -11.49
C TYR A 210 8.00 10.07 -11.61
N GLU A 211 8.23 11.25 -12.17
CA GLU A 211 9.58 11.80 -12.34
C GLU A 211 10.26 12.05 -11.00
N THR A 212 9.53 12.61 -10.04
CA THR A 212 10.02 12.84 -8.68
C THR A 212 10.31 11.51 -7.96
N ALA A 213 9.44 10.51 -8.15
CA ALA A 213 9.63 9.17 -7.60
C ALA A 213 10.91 8.52 -8.11
N VAL A 214 11.18 8.62 -9.42
CA VAL A 214 12.41 8.12 -10.06
C VAL A 214 13.63 8.85 -9.50
N LYS A 215 13.62 10.19 -9.48
CA LYS A 215 14.75 10.98 -8.95
C LYS A 215 15.06 10.66 -7.49
N LEU A 216 14.04 10.47 -6.65
CA LEU A 216 14.23 10.09 -5.24
C LEU A 216 14.85 8.70 -5.13
N ALA A 217 14.38 7.75 -5.94
CA ALA A 217 14.89 6.38 -5.94
C ALA A 217 16.34 6.29 -6.42
N GLU A 218 16.71 7.03 -7.47
CA GLU A 218 18.08 7.11 -8.00
C GLU A 218 19.03 7.78 -7.02
N SER A 219 18.70 8.99 -6.53
CA SER A 219 19.54 9.74 -5.60
C SER A 219 19.75 9.04 -4.25
N SER A 220 18.81 8.17 -3.87
CA SER A 220 18.91 7.36 -2.65
C SER A 220 19.45 5.94 -2.88
N ASN A 221 19.76 5.56 -4.12
CA ASN A 221 20.18 4.21 -4.50
C ASN A 221 19.23 3.08 -4.01
N ILE A 222 17.92 3.29 -4.18
CA ILE A 222 16.87 2.34 -3.74
C ILE A 222 16.02 1.80 -4.90
N MET A 223 16.52 1.88 -6.14
CA MET A 223 15.80 1.45 -7.35
C MET A 223 15.29 0.01 -7.26
N ASP A 224 16.06 -0.90 -6.68
CA ASP A 224 15.68 -2.31 -6.51
C ASP A 224 14.70 -2.57 -5.37
N LEU A 225 14.43 -1.55 -4.53
CA LEU A 225 13.53 -1.63 -3.38
C LEU A 225 12.14 -1.05 -3.69
N VAL A 226 11.93 -0.47 -4.87
CA VAL A 226 10.69 0.23 -5.26
C VAL A 226 10.08 -0.33 -6.55
N ASP A 227 8.79 -0.10 -6.76
CA ASP A 227 7.99 -0.78 -7.80
C ASP A 227 7.71 0.11 -9.03
N ILE A 228 8.65 0.96 -9.42
CA ILE A 228 8.47 1.97 -10.49
C ILE A 228 7.92 1.33 -11.78
N ASP A 229 8.51 0.25 -12.25
CA ASP A 229 8.11 -0.41 -13.52
C ASP A 229 6.65 -0.89 -13.47
N VAL A 230 6.20 -1.40 -12.31
CA VAL A 230 4.83 -1.88 -12.11
C VAL A 230 3.83 -0.73 -12.21
N PHE A 231 4.16 0.42 -11.62
CA PHE A 231 3.33 1.62 -11.71
C PHE A 231 3.38 2.28 -13.09
N GLN A 232 4.48 2.15 -13.84
CA GLN A 232 4.55 2.60 -15.24
C GLN A 232 3.67 1.74 -16.16
N GLU A 233 3.57 0.43 -15.94
CA GLU A 233 2.60 -0.42 -16.65
C GLU A 233 1.17 0.04 -16.37
N ALA A 234 0.85 0.35 -15.12
CA ALA A 234 -0.47 0.87 -14.74
C ALA A 234 -0.76 2.22 -15.39
N LYS A 235 0.23 3.12 -15.41
CA LYS A 235 0.15 4.44 -16.03
C LYS A 235 -0.32 4.37 -17.48
N LYS A 236 0.22 3.44 -18.29
CA LYS A 236 -0.20 3.24 -19.69
C LYS A 236 -1.69 2.95 -19.83
N VAL A 237 -2.27 2.19 -18.90
CA VAL A 237 -3.71 1.88 -18.90
C VAL A 237 -4.54 3.10 -18.48
N ILE A 238 -4.06 3.84 -17.48
CA ILE A 238 -4.74 5.04 -16.98
C ILE A 238 -4.74 6.15 -18.02
N ASP A 239 -3.58 6.47 -18.59
CA ASP A 239 -3.44 7.45 -19.66
C ASP A 239 -4.37 7.10 -20.84
N ALA A 240 -4.49 5.82 -21.20
CA ALA A 240 -5.38 5.38 -22.26
C ALA A 240 -6.87 5.61 -21.90
N LEU A 241 -7.28 5.26 -20.68
CA LEU A 241 -8.65 5.49 -20.22
C LEU A 241 -8.99 6.99 -20.14
N GLU A 242 -8.04 7.83 -19.71
CA GLU A 242 -8.19 9.29 -19.73
C GLU A 242 -8.34 9.83 -21.15
N ASN A 243 -7.63 9.23 -22.11
CA ASN A 243 -7.77 9.50 -23.54
C ASN A 243 -8.98 8.82 -24.21
N LYS A 244 -9.87 8.21 -23.41
CA LYS A 244 -11.09 7.52 -23.87
C LYS A 244 -10.83 6.28 -24.73
N GLU A 245 -9.73 5.59 -24.46
CA GLU A 245 -9.33 4.35 -25.11
C GLU A 245 -9.44 3.16 -24.16
N VAL A 246 -10.32 2.21 -24.45
CA VAL A 246 -10.52 1.00 -23.62
C VAL A 246 -9.54 -0.13 -23.94
N ALA A 247 -8.87 -0.10 -25.09
CA ALA A 247 -8.12 -1.25 -25.60
C ALA A 247 -6.98 -1.70 -24.65
N PRO A 248 -6.16 -0.79 -24.09
CA PRO A 248 -5.12 -1.19 -23.11
C PRO A 248 -5.71 -1.78 -21.83
N ALA A 249 -6.83 -1.25 -21.34
CA ALA A 249 -7.52 -1.76 -20.15
C ALA A 249 -8.13 -3.16 -20.39
N LEU A 250 -8.69 -3.40 -21.59
CA LEU A 250 -9.20 -4.71 -21.98
C LEU A 250 -8.08 -5.74 -22.17
N ALA A 251 -6.93 -5.33 -22.72
CA ALA A 251 -5.75 -6.18 -22.80
C ALA A 251 -5.29 -6.58 -21.39
N TRP A 252 -5.23 -5.62 -20.47
CA TRP A 252 -4.92 -5.89 -19.06
C TRP A 252 -5.91 -6.85 -18.41
N CYS A 253 -7.22 -6.75 -18.70
CA CYS A 253 -8.22 -7.72 -18.26
C CYS A 253 -7.94 -9.13 -18.81
N GLY A 254 -7.54 -9.23 -20.07
CA GLY A 254 -7.15 -10.48 -20.71
C GLY A 254 -5.96 -11.16 -20.01
N ASP A 255 -4.90 -10.39 -19.76
CA ASP A 255 -3.69 -10.88 -19.08
C ASP A 255 -3.96 -11.40 -17.66
N ASN A 256 -4.96 -10.80 -17.00
CA ASN A 256 -5.29 -11.05 -15.59
C ASN A 256 -6.61 -11.84 -15.39
N ARG A 257 -7.18 -12.40 -16.47
CA ARG A 257 -8.54 -12.99 -16.49
C ARG A 257 -8.82 -13.97 -15.36
N SER A 258 -7.90 -14.90 -15.09
CA SER A 258 -8.10 -15.93 -14.06
C SER A 258 -8.18 -15.33 -12.65
N ARG A 259 -7.47 -14.24 -12.40
CA ARG A 259 -7.44 -13.55 -11.12
C ARG A 259 -8.66 -12.67 -10.93
N LEU A 260 -9.04 -11.93 -11.98
CA LEU A 260 -10.26 -11.12 -11.99
C LEU A 260 -11.53 -11.97 -11.84
N LYS A 261 -11.54 -13.18 -12.43
CA LYS A 261 -12.64 -14.14 -12.23
C LYS A 261 -12.72 -14.63 -10.78
N LYS A 262 -11.58 -14.89 -10.13
CA LYS A 262 -11.53 -15.30 -8.71
C LYS A 262 -12.03 -14.17 -7.78
N SER A 263 -11.69 -12.91 -8.06
CA SER A 263 -12.19 -11.76 -7.30
C SER A 263 -13.61 -11.33 -7.69
N LYS A 264 -14.26 -12.03 -8.65
CA LYS A 264 -15.58 -11.67 -9.19
C LYS A 264 -15.65 -10.22 -9.69
N SER A 265 -14.54 -9.71 -10.25
CA SER A 265 -14.49 -8.33 -10.74
C SER A 265 -15.44 -8.11 -11.91
N LYS A 266 -16.12 -6.95 -11.91
CA LYS A 266 -17.00 -6.49 -13.00
C LYS A 266 -16.31 -5.47 -13.92
N PHE A 267 -15.00 -5.26 -13.77
CA PHE A 267 -14.28 -4.22 -14.49
C PHE A 267 -14.30 -4.41 -16.01
N GLU A 268 -14.07 -5.64 -16.51
CA GLU A 268 -14.17 -5.93 -17.95
C GLU A 268 -15.58 -5.60 -18.48
N PHE A 269 -16.63 -5.96 -17.74
CA PHE A 269 -18.00 -5.64 -18.13
C PHE A 269 -18.23 -4.13 -18.24
N GLN A 270 -17.70 -3.34 -17.30
CA GLN A 270 -17.83 -1.89 -17.32
C GLN A 270 -17.10 -1.25 -18.49
N LEU A 271 -15.90 -1.73 -18.84
CA LEU A 271 -15.18 -1.31 -20.05
C LEU A 271 -15.98 -1.61 -21.32
N ARG A 272 -16.55 -2.82 -21.42
CA ARG A 272 -17.38 -3.23 -22.57
C ARG A 272 -18.65 -2.38 -22.70
N LEU A 273 -19.27 -2.03 -21.57
CA LEU A 273 -20.40 -1.11 -21.54
C LEU A 273 -20.01 0.28 -22.04
N GLN A 274 -18.86 0.81 -21.61
CA GLN A 274 -18.39 2.11 -22.07
C GLN A 274 -18.07 2.11 -23.58
N GLU A 275 -17.39 1.07 -24.08
CA GLU A 275 -17.12 0.91 -25.51
C GLU A 275 -18.42 0.87 -26.33
N PHE A 276 -19.45 0.19 -25.82
CA PHE A 276 -20.79 0.21 -26.41
C PHE A 276 -21.39 1.62 -26.44
N ILE A 277 -21.29 2.39 -25.34
CA ILE A 277 -21.79 3.77 -25.28
C ILE A 277 -21.07 4.66 -26.30
N GLU A 278 -19.77 4.50 -26.48
CA GLU A 278 -19.02 5.26 -27.50
C GLU A 278 -19.46 4.91 -28.93
N LEU A 279 -19.77 3.64 -29.22
CA LEU A 279 -20.35 3.24 -30.51
C LEU A 279 -21.72 3.90 -30.76
N VAL A 280 -22.55 3.99 -29.72
CA VAL A 280 -23.85 4.69 -29.79
C VAL A 280 -23.66 6.19 -29.96
N ARG A 281 -22.72 6.82 -29.24
CA ARG A 281 -22.38 8.24 -29.36
C ARG A 281 -21.90 8.59 -30.77
N ALA A 282 -21.17 7.70 -31.42
CA ALA A 282 -20.71 7.86 -32.80
C ALA A 282 -21.82 7.67 -33.86
N GLY A 283 -23.07 7.38 -33.46
CA GLY A 283 -24.17 7.15 -34.39
C GLY A 283 -24.03 5.88 -35.23
N ASN A 284 -23.34 4.86 -34.69
CA ASN A 284 -23.10 3.60 -35.39
C ASN A 284 -23.92 2.46 -34.78
N GLU A 285 -25.24 2.55 -34.88
CA GLU A 285 -26.17 1.67 -34.14
C GLU A 285 -26.02 0.20 -34.54
N LEU A 286 -25.83 -0.09 -35.83
CA LEU A 286 -25.64 -1.46 -36.32
C LEU A 286 -24.40 -2.12 -35.72
N ARG A 287 -23.28 -1.39 -35.64
CA ARG A 287 -22.06 -1.90 -34.97
C ARG A 287 -22.28 -2.04 -33.47
N ALA A 288 -22.94 -1.09 -32.82
CA ALA A 288 -23.26 -1.17 -31.39
C ALA A 288 -24.11 -2.41 -31.06
N ILE A 289 -25.14 -2.72 -31.86
CA ILE A 289 -25.98 -3.91 -31.69
C ILE A 289 -25.16 -5.20 -31.87
N THR A 290 -24.33 -5.25 -32.91
CA THR A 290 -23.47 -6.40 -33.19
C THR A 290 -22.47 -6.63 -32.05
N TYR A 291 -21.88 -5.54 -31.56
CA TYR A 291 -20.97 -5.54 -30.43
C TYR A 291 -21.65 -6.02 -29.15
N ALA A 292 -22.85 -5.52 -28.84
CA ALA A 292 -23.61 -5.92 -27.66
C ALA A 292 -23.94 -7.42 -27.67
N ARG A 293 -24.35 -7.95 -28.82
CA ARG A 293 -24.59 -9.40 -28.98
C ARG A 293 -23.34 -10.24 -28.71
N LYS A 294 -22.17 -9.75 -29.13
CA LYS A 294 -20.90 -10.47 -28.99
C LYS A 294 -20.32 -10.40 -27.57
N TYR A 295 -20.28 -9.21 -26.97
CA TYR A 295 -19.51 -8.98 -25.73
C TYR A 295 -20.38 -8.75 -24.49
N LEU A 296 -21.61 -8.25 -24.65
CA LEU A 296 -22.50 -7.93 -23.53
C LEU A 296 -23.51 -9.04 -23.23
N ALA A 297 -23.97 -9.78 -24.25
CA ALA A 297 -24.93 -10.88 -24.08
C ALA A 297 -24.50 -11.95 -23.06
N PRO A 298 -23.20 -12.34 -22.94
CA PRO A 298 -22.77 -13.29 -21.91
C PRO A 298 -23.04 -12.84 -20.46
N TRP A 299 -23.23 -11.54 -20.23
CA TRP A 299 -23.54 -10.96 -18.92
C TRP A 299 -25.05 -10.87 -18.63
N GLY A 300 -25.89 -11.29 -19.59
CA GLY A 300 -27.35 -11.32 -19.47
C GLY A 300 -27.85 -11.99 -18.19
N PRO A 301 -27.41 -13.21 -17.85
CA PRO A 301 -27.90 -13.91 -16.67
C PRO A 301 -27.65 -13.20 -15.34
N THR A 302 -26.59 -12.39 -15.24
CA THR A 302 -26.18 -11.76 -13.96
C THR A 302 -26.54 -10.27 -13.88
N ASP A 303 -26.59 -9.56 -15.01
CA ASP A 303 -26.64 -8.09 -15.03
C ASP A 303 -27.68 -7.54 -16.05
N MET A 304 -28.76 -8.29 -16.33
CA MET A 304 -29.79 -7.93 -17.33
C MET A 304 -30.34 -6.51 -17.18
N GLN A 305 -30.68 -6.07 -15.96
CA GLN A 305 -31.23 -4.73 -15.74
C GLN A 305 -30.26 -3.62 -16.17
N LYS A 306 -28.96 -3.84 -15.93
CA LYS A 306 -27.92 -2.90 -16.35
C LYS A 306 -27.77 -2.93 -17.87
N LEU A 307 -27.80 -4.11 -18.49
CA LEU A 307 -27.80 -4.24 -19.94
C LEU A 307 -28.98 -3.50 -20.58
N GLN A 308 -30.20 -3.69 -20.09
CA GLN A 308 -31.40 -3.00 -20.59
C GLN A 308 -31.28 -1.48 -20.48
N LYS A 309 -30.74 -0.97 -19.35
CA LYS A 309 -30.49 0.46 -19.18
C LYS A 309 -29.52 1.01 -20.23
N TYR A 310 -28.47 0.27 -20.55
CA TYR A 310 -27.48 0.71 -21.54
C TYR A 310 -28.00 0.51 -22.97
N THR A 311 -28.67 -0.59 -23.30
CA THR A 311 -29.23 -0.78 -24.64
C THR A 311 -30.34 0.22 -24.97
N ALA A 312 -31.05 0.75 -23.96
CA ALA A 312 -31.99 1.84 -24.13
C ALA A 312 -31.35 3.12 -24.71
N THR A 313 -30.03 3.30 -24.61
CA THR A 313 -29.35 4.45 -25.23
C THR A 313 -29.34 4.41 -26.76
N LEU A 314 -29.70 3.27 -27.37
CA LEU A 314 -29.99 3.20 -28.81
C LEU A 314 -31.21 4.06 -29.19
N ALA A 315 -32.18 4.19 -28.28
CA ALA A 315 -33.33 5.08 -28.43
C ALA A 315 -33.05 6.47 -27.84
N PHE A 316 -32.46 6.52 -26.64
CA PHE A 316 -32.07 7.75 -25.95
C PHE A 316 -30.60 8.09 -26.26
N LYS A 317 -30.37 8.75 -27.41
CA LYS A 317 -29.03 9.10 -27.90
C LYS A 317 -28.30 10.10 -26.98
N SER A 318 -27.05 10.42 -27.31
CA SER A 318 -26.18 11.30 -26.51
C SER A 318 -26.72 12.71 -26.28
N THR A 319 -27.65 13.19 -27.10
CA THR A 319 -28.31 14.51 -26.96
C THR A 319 -29.57 14.47 -26.09
N THR A 320 -29.83 13.37 -25.38
CA THR A 320 -31.05 13.22 -24.58
C THR A 320 -31.06 14.14 -23.35
N ASP A 321 -32.22 14.75 -23.08
CA ASP A 321 -32.49 15.47 -21.83
C ASP A 321 -32.92 14.55 -20.68
N CYS A 322 -33.14 13.26 -20.96
CA CYS A 322 -33.50 12.29 -19.93
C CYS A 322 -32.29 12.02 -19.02
N ALA A 323 -32.29 12.61 -17.82
CA ALA A 323 -31.20 12.50 -16.85
C ALA A 323 -30.73 11.06 -16.59
N ARG A 324 -31.65 10.09 -16.59
CA ARG A 324 -31.37 8.65 -16.40
C ARG A 324 -30.36 8.09 -17.39
N TYR A 325 -30.39 8.56 -18.65
CA TYR A 325 -29.54 8.10 -19.74
C TYR A 325 -28.43 9.10 -20.08
N LYS A 326 -28.68 10.40 -19.91
CA LYS A 326 -27.69 11.47 -20.09
C LYS A 326 -26.41 11.21 -19.30
N VAL A 327 -26.55 10.77 -18.04
CA VAL A 327 -25.41 10.45 -17.15
C VAL A 327 -24.47 9.37 -17.72
N LEU A 328 -24.97 8.45 -18.55
CA LEU A 328 -24.17 7.39 -19.17
C LEU A 328 -23.22 7.93 -20.25
N PHE A 329 -23.55 9.09 -20.82
CA PHE A 329 -22.72 9.76 -21.81
C PHE A 329 -21.82 10.84 -21.21
N GLU A 330 -21.80 11.02 -19.89
CA GLU A 330 -20.95 12.03 -19.26
C GLU A 330 -19.47 11.62 -19.30
N PRO A 331 -18.53 12.57 -19.47
CA PRO A 331 -17.09 12.30 -19.38
C PRO A 331 -16.69 11.64 -18.06
N LYS A 332 -17.40 11.94 -16.97
CA LYS A 332 -17.18 11.36 -15.62
C LYS A 332 -17.24 9.82 -15.58
N GLN A 333 -17.86 9.16 -16.57
CA GLN A 333 -17.83 7.71 -16.66
C GLN A 333 -16.41 7.17 -16.86
N TRP A 334 -15.53 7.92 -17.53
CA TRP A 334 -14.13 7.57 -17.70
C TRP A 334 -13.34 7.68 -16.40
N ASP A 335 -13.57 8.73 -15.60
CA ASP A 335 -12.97 8.87 -14.27
C ASP A 335 -13.33 7.68 -13.36
N ILE A 336 -14.59 7.22 -13.42
CA ILE A 336 -15.07 6.05 -12.68
C ILE A 336 -14.35 4.77 -13.13
N LEU A 337 -14.09 4.61 -14.44
CA LEU A 337 -13.33 3.46 -14.96
C LEU A 337 -11.86 3.50 -14.54
N VAL A 338 -11.26 4.69 -14.54
CA VAL A 338 -9.90 4.92 -14.05
C VAL A 338 -9.81 4.52 -12.58
N ASP A 339 -10.74 4.96 -11.74
CA ASP A 339 -10.75 4.60 -10.31
C ASP A 339 -10.99 3.11 -10.08
N GLN A 340 -11.87 2.48 -10.86
CA GLN A 340 -12.10 1.04 -10.80
C GLN A 340 -10.84 0.25 -11.21
N PHE A 341 -10.16 0.68 -12.27
CA PHE A 341 -8.89 0.09 -12.68
C PHE A 341 -7.88 0.12 -11.53
N LYS A 342 -7.72 1.27 -10.88
CA LYS A 342 -6.75 1.44 -9.78
C LYS A 342 -7.08 0.58 -8.57
N GLN A 343 -8.36 0.42 -8.25
CA GLN A 343 -8.80 -0.51 -7.20
C GLN A 343 -8.48 -1.96 -7.56
N GLU A 344 -8.77 -2.38 -8.79
CA GLU A 344 -8.47 -3.74 -9.25
C GLU A 344 -6.95 -3.98 -9.33
N PHE A 345 -6.18 -3.00 -9.78
CA PHE A 345 -4.72 -3.02 -9.80
C PHE A 345 -4.15 -3.22 -8.38
N CYS A 346 -4.62 -2.44 -7.39
CA CYS A 346 -4.19 -2.62 -6.00
C CYS A 346 -4.52 -3.99 -5.45
N LYS A 347 -5.78 -4.45 -5.62
CA LYS A 347 -6.21 -5.78 -5.20
C LYS A 347 -5.37 -6.89 -5.85
N LEU A 348 -5.05 -6.72 -7.13
CA LEU A 348 -4.25 -7.66 -7.90
C LEU A 348 -2.80 -7.74 -7.38
N TYR A 349 -2.17 -6.64 -7.03
CA TYR A 349 -0.81 -6.68 -6.48
C TYR A 349 -0.77 -6.84 -4.95
N GLY A 350 -1.91 -6.96 -4.28
CA GLY A 350 -1.97 -7.07 -2.81
C GLY A 350 -1.55 -5.79 -2.10
N MET A 351 -1.77 -4.66 -2.74
CA MET A 351 -1.51 -3.33 -2.19
C MET A 351 -2.71 -2.81 -1.41
N THR A 352 -2.45 -1.91 -0.47
CA THR A 352 -3.50 -1.10 0.13
C THR A 352 -4.12 -0.17 -0.91
N LEU A 353 -5.42 0.12 -0.77
CA LEU A 353 -6.09 1.12 -1.62
C LEU A 353 -5.59 2.53 -1.26
N GLU A 354 -5.44 2.80 0.03
CA GLU A 354 -4.87 4.04 0.51
C GLU A 354 -3.35 3.94 0.57
N PRO A 355 -2.60 4.97 0.12
CA PRO A 355 -1.14 4.96 0.19
C PRO A 355 -0.63 4.74 1.61
N LEU A 356 0.47 3.99 1.76
CA LEU A 356 1.03 3.71 3.09
C LEU A 356 1.35 4.97 3.87
N LEU A 357 1.88 6.01 3.21
CA LEU A 357 2.20 7.28 3.86
C LEU A 357 0.98 7.83 4.62
N THR A 358 -0.20 7.79 4.00
CA THR A 358 -1.43 8.27 4.63
C THR A 358 -1.83 7.39 5.81
N ILE A 359 -1.75 6.07 5.67
CA ILE A 359 -2.06 5.12 6.74
C ILE A 359 -1.15 5.35 7.96
N TYR A 360 0.17 5.44 7.75
CA TYR A 360 1.14 5.69 8.82
C TYR A 360 0.92 7.05 9.48
N LEU A 361 0.67 8.08 8.68
CA LEU A 361 0.44 9.43 9.20
C LEU A 361 -0.83 9.48 10.05
N GLN A 362 -1.93 8.89 9.58
CA GLN A 362 -3.17 8.79 10.34
C GLN A 362 -3.00 7.98 11.62
N ALA A 363 -2.30 6.83 11.56
CA ALA A 363 -2.03 6.01 12.74
C ALA A 363 -1.19 6.77 13.77
N GLY A 364 -0.12 7.44 13.34
CA GLY A 364 0.74 8.24 14.19
C GLY A 364 -0.01 9.42 14.82
N LEU A 365 -0.74 10.19 14.01
CA LEU A 365 -1.55 11.31 14.51
C LEU A 365 -2.64 10.83 15.48
N SER A 366 -3.31 9.70 15.22
CA SER A 366 -4.31 9.14 16.13
C SER A 366 -3.71 8.72 17.47
N ALA A 367 -2.48 8.19 17.48
CA ALA A 367 -1.78 7.81 18.70
C ALA A 367 -1.39 9.03 19.56
N LEU A 368 -1.09 10.16 18.91
CA LEU A 368 -0.68 11.41 19.54
C LEU A 368 -1.86 12.33 19.88
N LYS A 369 -3.00 12.20 19.20
CA LYS A 369 -4.13 13.12 19.35
C LYS A 369 -4.75 13.02 20.74
N THR A 370 -4.53 14.05 21.54
CA THR A 370 -5.19 14.27 22.85
C THR A 370 -6.01 15.56 22.81
N PRO A 371 -6.96 15.76 23.74
CA PRO A 371 -7.68 17.03 23.85
C PRO A 371 -6.75 18.24 24.05
N TYR A 372 -5.64 18.05 24.78
CA TYR A 372 -4.64 19.09 25.07
C TYR A 372 -3.85 19.57 23.84
N CYS A 373 -3.84 18.81 22.76
CA CYS A 373 -3.12 19.17 21.52
C CYS A 373 -3.69 20.44 20.83
N TYR A 374 -4.85 20.91 21.27
CA TYR A 374 -5.57 22.06 20.72
C TYR A 374 -5.55 23.28 21.66
N GLU A 375 -4.88 23.18 22.81
CA GLU A 375 -4.72 24.30 23.74
C GLU A 375 -3.52 25.18 23.37
N ASP A 376 -3.57 26.46 23.73
CA ASP A 376 -2.53 27.45 23.40
C ASP A 376 -1.17 27.13 24.05
N ASP A 377 -1.16 26.40 25.17
CA ASP A 377 0.03 25.98 25.91
C ASP A 377 0.61 24.63 25.44
N CYS A 378 0.18 24.12 24.29
CA CYS A 378 0.69 22.87 23.71
C CYS A 378 2.21 22.96 23.46
N THR A 379 2.94 21.88 23.78
CA THR A 379 4.40 21.87 23.65
C THR A 379 4.79 21.92 22.17
N LYS A 380 5.79 22.72 21.80
CA LYS A 380 6.32 22.78 20.42
C LYS A 380 6.84 21.44 19.87
N GLU A 381 7.13 20.50 20.77
CA GLU A 381 7.55 19.13 20.44
C GLU A 381 6.37 18.23 20.01
N ASP A 382 5.13 18.64 20.28
CA ASP A 382 3.95 17.93 19.80
C ASP A 382 3.74 18.27 18.30
N PRO A 383 3.72 17.29 17.39
CA PRO A 383 3.41 17.52 15.99
C PRO A 383 2.06 18.22 15.78
N LEU A 384 1.09 18.00 16.67
CA LEU A 384 -0.23 18.64 16.63
C LEU A 384 -0.21 20.10 17.10
N SER A 385 0.94 20.63 17.54
CA SER A 385 1.13 22.08 17.68
C SER A 385 1.12 22.80 16.33
N GLN A 386 1.34 22.10 15.21
CA GLN A 386 1.27 22.67 13.87
C GLN A 386 -0.14 22.56 13.27
N ASP A 387 -0.62 23.67 12.69
CA ASP A 387 -1.96 23.77 12.09
C ASP A 387 -2.20 22.74 10.96
N SER A 388 -1.18 22.48 10.15
CA SER A 388 -1.22 21.48 9.07
C SER A 388 -1.53 20.08 9.60
N PHE A 389 -0.86 19.65 10.67
CA PHE A 389 -1.10 18.35 11.28
C PHE A 389 -2.44 18.30 12.03
N ARG A 390 -2.88 19.40 12.65
CA ARG A 390 -4.23 19.47 13.26
C ARG A 390 -5.34 19.27 12.24
N LYS A 391 -5.23 19.91 11.06
CA LYS A 391 -6.18 19.73 9.96
C LYS A 391 -6.26 18.28 9.50
N LEU A 392 -5.12 17.61 9.38
CA LEU A 392 -5.06 16.19 9.02
C LEU A 392 -5.61 15.28 10.12
N ALA A 393 -5.43 15.65 11.39
CA ALA A 393 -5.87 14.89 12.54
C ALA A 393 -7.34 15.11 12.92
N LEU A 394 -8.02 16.13 12.38
CA LEU A 394 -9.39 16.50 12.73
C LEU A 394 -10.39 15.31 12.68
N PRO A 395 -10.45 14.49 11.61
CA PRO A 395 -11.39 13.36 11.54
C PRO A 395 -10.96 12.14 12.36
N LEU A 396 -9.76 12.15 12.94
CA LEU A 396 -9.19 10.98 13.63
C LEU A 396 -9.71 10.86 15.07
N PRO A 397 -9.79 9.66 15.64
CA PRO A 397 -10.16 9.48 17.03
C PRO A 397 -9.10 10.04 17.98
N TYR A 398 -9.52 10.42 19.18
CA TYR A 398 -8.58 10.72 20.27
C TYR A 398 -7.94 9.44 20.80
N SER A 399 -6.68 9.54 21.18
CA SER A 399 -5.91 8.49 21.82
C SER A 399 -6.53 8.12 23.17
N LYS A 400 -6.77 6.83 23.40
CA LYS A 400 -7.19 6.29 24.70
C LYS A 400 -5.94 6.03 25.55
N GLN A 401 -5.41 7.06 26.19
CA GLN A 401 -4.32 6.88 27.14
C GLN A 401 -4.88 6.39 28.48
N HIS A 402 -4.64 5.12 28.81
CA HIS A 402 -5.01 4.54 30.10
C HIS A 402 -3.94 4.79 31.20
N HIS A 403 -2.70 5.06 30.79
CA HIS A 403 -1.58 5.29 31.69
C HIS A 403 -0.70 6.44 31.20
N SER A 404 -0.62 7.50 31.99
CA SER A 404 0.33 8.59 31.76
C SER A 404 1.70 8.19 32.28
N LYS A 405 2.74 8.50 31.51
CA LYS A 405 4.14 8.31 31.91
C LYS A 405 4.82 9.66 31.97
N LEU A 406 5.50 9.96 33.06
CA LEU A 406 6.28 11.19 33.17
C LEU A 406 7.62 11.03 32.45
N VAL A 407 7.97 12.01 31.63
CA VAL A 407 9.26 12.09 30.94
C VAL A 407 9.95 13.37 31.39
N CYS A 408 11.23 13.26 31.76
CA CYS A 408 11.97 14.39 32.26
C CYS A 408 12.19 15.43 31.16
N TYR A 409 11.93 16.71 31.47
CA TYR A 409 12.16 17.80 30.53
C TYR A 409 13.64 17.95 30.11
N ILE A 410 14.58 17.64 31.00
CA ILE A 410 16.03 17.81 30.78
C ILE A 410 16.61 16.58 30.09
N THR A 411 16.50 15.40 30.72
CA THR A 411 17.16 14.18 30.23
C THR A 411 16.38 13.47 29.13
N LYS A 412 15.09 13.80 28.94
CA LYS A 412 14.14 13.08 28.07
C LYS A 412 13.97 11.60 28.43
N GLU A 413 14.44 11.19 29.60
CA GLU A 413 14.26 9.84 30.12
C GLU A 413 12.94 9.70 30.88
N LEU A 414 12.45 8.46 30.96
CA LEU A 414 11.30 8.11 31.78
C LEU A 414 11.59 8.39 33.26
N MET A 415 10.58 8.90 33.96
CA MET A 415 10.60 9.11 35.39
C MET A 415 9.79 7.99 36.06
N ASP A 416 10.49 7.07 36.70
CA ASP A 416 9.95 5.85 37.27
C ASP A 416 10.53 5.59 38.67
N THR A 417 10.43 4.36 39.19
CA THR A 417 10.94 4.00 40.51
C THR A 417 12.45 4.18 40.63
N GLU A 418 13.21 3.97 39.54
CA GLU A 418 14.67 4.12 39.51
C GLU A 418 15.10 5.56 39.25
N ASN A 419 14.27 6.34 38.55
CA ASN A 419 14.51 7.75 38.26
C ASN A 419 13.33 8.64 38.69
N PRO A 420 13.03 8.75 40.00
CA PRO A 420 11.77 9.32 40.45
C PRO A 420 11.69 10.84 40.22
N PRO A 421 10.45 11.37 40.10
CA PRO A 421 10.20 12.79 40.05
C PRO A 421 10.60 13.52 41.34
N GLN A 422 11.29 14.64 41.18
CA GLN A 422 11.60 15.61 42.23
C GLN A 422 11.08 16.99 41.86
N VAL A 423 10.48 17.65 42.85
CA VAL A 423 9.80 18.94 42.75
C VAL A 423 10.70 20.02 43.33
N LEU A 424 10.93 21.07 42.54
CA LEU A 424 11.62 22.28 42.98
C LEU A 424 10.68 23.19 43.81
N PRO A 425 11.21 24.16 44.56
CA PRO A 425 10.39 25.12 45.32
C PRO A 425 9.41 25.95 44.48
N ASN A 426 9.67 26.13 43.18
CA ASN A 426 8.75 26.78 42.22
C ASN A 426 7.68 25.85 41.64
N GLY A 427 7.59 24.59 42.10
CA GLY A 427 6.59 23.62 41.66
C GLY A 427 6.93 22.86 40.38
N TYR A 428 8.04 23.16 39.70
CA TYR A 428 8.44 22.39 38.52
C TYR A 428 9.08 21.05 38.90
N VAL A 429 8.79 20.02 38.09
CA VAL A 429 9.21 18.64 38.35
C VAL A 429 10.25 18.18 37.33
N TYR A 430 11.34 17.61 37.83
CA TYR A 430 12.42 17.03 37.03
C TYR A 430 12.84 15.67 37.59
N SER A 431 13.64 14.91 36.85
CA SER A 431 14.08 13.59 37.30
C SER A 431 15.24 13.69 38.26
N THR A 432 15.34 12.74 39.19
CA THR A 432 16.46 12.67 40.14
C THR A 432 17.80 12.69 39.42
N LYS A 433 17.98 11.88 38.37
CA LYS A 433 19.22 11.85 37.58
C LYS A 433 19.58 13.22 37.01
N ALA A 434 18.60 13.95 36.45
CA ALA A 434 18.83 15.28 35.89
C ALA A 434 19.31 16.29 36.95
N LEU A 435 18.67 16.26 38.13
CA LEU A 435 18.96 17.20 39.21
C LEU A 435 20.27 16.88 39.93
N GLU A 436 20.59 15.60 40.12
CA GLU A 436 21.88 15.17 40.67
C GLU A 436 23.04 15.55 39.76
N GLU A 437 22.89 15.35 38.45
CA GLU A 437 23.90 15.75 37.48
C GLU A 437 24.11 17.27 37.49
N MET A 438 23.02 18.04 37.51
CA MET A 438 23.09 19.50 37.57
C MET A 438 23.75 19.98 38.87
N SER A 439 23.36 19.43 40.01
CA SER A 439 23.92 19.73 41.32
C SER A 439 25.42 19.43 41.39
N ARG A 440 25.84 18.26 40.87
CA ARG A 440 27.25 17.86 40.82
C ARG A 440 28.10 18.81 39.97
N LYS A 441 27.55 19.31 38.86
CA LYS A 441 28.23 20.29 37.98
C LYS A 441 28.29 21.70 38.57
N ASN A 442 27.32 22.06 39.40
CA ASN A 442 27.13 23.43 39.90
C ASN A 442 27.29 23.56 41.44
N ASN A 443 28.20 22.77 42.03
CA ASN A 443 28.55 22.84 43.46
C ASN A 443 27.34 22.79 44.41
N GLY A 444 26.38 21.88 44.17
CA GLY A 444 25.21 21.69 45.01
C GLY A 444 23.99 22.54 44.64
N LYS A 445 24.13 23.45 43.67
CA LYS A 445 23.07 24.35 43.21
C LYS A 445 22.37 23.82 41.96
N ILE A 446 21.07 24.02 41.89
CA ILE A 446 20.22 23.63 40.77
C ILE A 446 19.59 24.88 40.22
N THR A 447 19.59 25.03 38.90
CA THR A 447 18.92 26.13 38.21
C THR A 447 17.76 25.59 37.39
N CYS A 448 16.55 26.03 37.70
CA CYS A 448 15.37 25.66 36.94
C CYS A 448 15.50 26.18 35.49
N PRO A 449 15.52 25.32 34.45
CA PRO A 449 15.68 25.76 33.06
C PRO A 449 14.50 26.58 32.54
N ARG A 450 13.33 26.51 33.19
CA ARG A 450 12.11 27.21 32.77
C ARG A 450 11.93 28.58 33.40
N THR A 451 12.40 28.77 34.64
CA THR A 451 12.18 30.01 35.41
C THR A 451 13.46 30.71 35.85
N GLY A 452 14.62 30.07 35.71
CA GLY A 452 15.90 30.57 36.23
C GLY A 452 16.04 30.53 37.76
N LEU A 453 15.08 29.93 38.49
CA LEU A 453 15.17 29.81 39.96
C LEU A 453 16.40 28.98 40.33
N ILE A 454 17.20 29.48 41.28
CA ILE A 454 18.34 28.75 41.85
C ILE A 454 17.96 28.26 43.25
N CYS A 455 18.11 26.96 43.51
CA CYS A 455 17.93 26.36 44.84
C CYS A 455 19.00 25.31 45.13
N ASN A 456 19.09 24.85 46.37
CA ASN A 456 20.00 23.77 46.74
C ASN A 456 19.32 22.41 46.50
N TYR A 457 20.13 21.36 46.33
CA TYR A 457 19.63 19.99 46.19
C TYR A 457 18.82 19.52 47.42
N THR A 458 19.11 20.04 48.61
CA THR A 458 18.38 19.75 49.85
C THR A 458 16.95 20.28 49.87
N ASP A 459 16.64 21.26 49.02
CA ASP A 459 15.35 21.94 49.00
C ASP A 459 14.33 21.20 48.10
N LEU A 460 14.77 20.11 47.46
CA LEU A 460 13.94 19.29 46.58
C LEU A 460 13.04 18.35 47.36
N VAL A 461 11.82 18.16 46.88
CA VAL A 461 10.86 17.22 47.46
C VAL A 461 10.55 16.12 46.45
N LYS A 462 10.60 14.86 46.88
CA LYS A 462 10.21 13.73 46.05
C LYS A 462 8.70 13.75 45.81
N ALA A 463 8.26 13.70 44.55
CA ALA A 463 6.86 13.51 44.22
C ALA A 463 6.52 12.01 44.19
N TYR A 464 5.31 11.70 44.64
CA TYR A 464 4.71 10.37 44.52
C TYR A 464 3.50 10.49 43.60
N ILE A 465 3.42 9.61 42.62
CA ILE A 465 2.31 9.55 41.66
C ILE A 465 1.54 8.28 42.00
N SER A 466 0.27 8.45 42.36
CA SER A 466 -0.66 7.35 42.67
C SER A 466 -1.48 6.95 41.45
#